data_AF-A0A962K257-F1
#
_entry.id   AF-A0A962K257-F1
#
_cell.length_a   1.000
_cell.length_b   1.000
_cell.length_c   1.000
_cell.angle_alpha   90.00
_cell.angle_beta   90.00
_cell.angle_gamma   90.00
#
_symmetry.space_group_name_H-M   'P 1'
#
loop_
_entity.id
_entity.type
_entity.pdbx_description
1 polymer ?
#
loop_
_entity_poly.entity_id
_entity_poly.type
_entity_poly.pdbx_seq_one_letter_code
_entity_poly.pdbx_strand_id
1 'polypeptide(L)'
;QEIFRAAAEKVGVFGIELLDIRFKRINYNESVRPKIYDRMISERRQIAERFLSEGNGEAARIRGNRVRDLNKIQSEAYREVEEIRGLADAKATEIYASA
;
A
#
# COMPACT_ATOMS: atom_id res chain seq x y z
N GLN A 1 -33.66 5.15 -18.51
CA GLN A 1 -35.12 5.00 -18.26
C GLN A 1 -35.64 5.98 -17.21
N GLU A 2 -34.85 6.31 -16.18
CA GLU A 2 -35.28 7.20 -15.09
C GLU A 2 -35.70 8.61 -15.57
N ILE A 3 -34.91 9.21 -16.46
CA ILE A 3 -35.19 10.56 -17.00
C ILE A 3 -36.47 10.59 -17.85
N PHE A 4 -36.76 9.52 -18.60
CA PHE A 4 -37.97 9.42 -19.41
C PHE A 4 -39.21 9.38 -18.53
N ARG A 5 -39.19 8.56 -17.47
CA ARG A 5 -40.31 8.45 -16.52
C ARG A 5 -40.59 9.76 -15.79
N ALA A 6 -39.54 10.43 -15.31
CA ALA A 6 -39.66 11.72 -14.64
C ALA A 6 -40.19 12.84 -15.56
N ALA A 7 -39.85 12.79 -16.85
CA ALA A 7 -40.38 13.74 -17.83
C ALA A 7 -41.83 13.42 -18.20
N ALA A 8 -42.16 12.15 -18.49
CA ALA A 8 -43.49 11.70 -18.86
C ALA A 8 -44.56 12.08 -17.82
N GLU A 9 -44.25 11.96 -16.54
CA GLU A 9 -45.14 12.35 -15.44
C GLU A 9 -45.47 13.85 -15.46
N LYS A 10 -44.50 14.72 -15.78
CA LYS A 10 -44.70 16.18 -15.83
C LYS A 10 -45.53 16.63 -17.03
N VAL A 11 -45.36 16.00 -18.19
CA VAL A 11 -46.12 16.34 -19.40
C VAL A 11 -47.52 15.70 -19.41
N GLY A 12 -47.72 14.59 -18.69
CA GLY A 12 -49.01 13.93 -18.56
C GLY A 12 -50.09 14.82 -17.92
N VAL A 13 -49.72 15.72 -17.01
CA VAL A 13 -50.64 16.71 -16.42
C VAL A 13 -51.25 17.66 -17.47
N PHE A 14 -50.54 17.85 -18.59
CA PHE A 14 -50.97 18.69 -19.71
C PHE A 14 -51.65 17.87 -20.83
N GLY A 15 -51.88 16.57 -20.64
CA GLY A 15 -52.48 15.69 -21.65
C GLY A 15 -51.54 15.37 -22.82
N ILE A 16 -50.23 15.57 -22.66
CA ILE A 16 -49.22 15.34 -23.71
C ILE A 16 -48.58 13.96 -23.52
N GLU A 17 -48.65 13.11 -24.55
CA GLU A 17 -47.99 11.80 -24.58
C GLU A 17 -46.54 11.92 -25.06
N LEU A 18 -45.60 11.45 -24.24
CA LEU A 18 -44.17 11.52 -24.52
C LEU A 18 -43.70 10.22 -25.19
N LEU A 19 -43.34 10.29 -26.47
CA LEU A 19 -42.95 9.11 -27.27
C LEU A 19 -41.46 8.74 -27.12
N ASP A 20 -40.55 9.72 -27.11
CA ASP A 20 -39.11 9.50 -27.00
C ASP A 20 -38.38 10.75 -26.48
N ILE A 21 -37.27 10.56 -25.76
CA ILE A 21 -36.35 11.62 -25.35
C ILE A 21 -34.97 11.32 -25.88
N ARG A 22 -34.39 12.32 -26.57
CA ARG A 22 -33.00 12.30 -26.99
C ARG A 22 -32.27 13.54 -26.51
N PHE A 23 -31.07 13.35 -25.98
CA PHE A 23 -30.18 14.45 -25.66
C PHE A 23 -29.67 15.10 -26.94
N LYS A 24 -29.97 16.39 -27.13
CA LYS A 24 -29.51 17.14 -28.31
C LYS A 24 -28.05 17.56 -28.19
N ARG A 25 -27.62 18.02 -27.01
CA ARG A 25 -26.22 18.35 -26.65
C ARG A 25 -26.06 18.26 -25.13
N ILE A 26 -24.92 17.72 -24.69
CA ILE A 26 -24.46 17.84 -23.31
C ILE A 26 -23.44 18.98 -23.30
N ASN A 27 -23.86 20.17 -22.91
CA ASN A 27 -22.94 21.29 -22.74
C ASN A 27 -22.28 21.15 -21.36
N TYR A 28 -21.04 20.68 -21.33
CA TYR A 28 -20.21 20.85 -20.15
C TYR A 28 -19.88 22.34 -20.02
N ASN A 29 -20.25 22.97 -18.90
CA ASN A 29 -19.82 24.33 -18.61
C ASN A 29 -18.28 24.35 -18.64
N GLU A 30 -17.68 25.05 -19.59
CA GLU A 30 -16.24 25.01 -19.80
C GLU A 30 -15.45 25.43 -18.55
N SER A 31 -16.08 26.22 -17.67
CA SER A 31 -15.56 26.71 -16.40
C SER A 31 -15.33 25.62 -15.35
N VAL A 32 -16.04 24.48 -15.42
CA VAL A 32 -15.88 23.38 -14.44
C VAL A 32 -14.87 22.32 -14.87
N ARG A 33 -14.51 22.26 -16.16
CA ARG A 33 -13.54 21.27 -16.66
C ARG A 33 -12.18 21.39 -15.97
N PRO A 34 -11.55 22.59 -15.84
CA PRO A 34 -10.25 22.73 -15.19
C PRO A 34 -10.27 22.22 -13.74
N LYS A 35 -11.32 22.57 -12.98
CA LYS A 35 -11.47 22.15 -11.58
C LYS A 35 -11.56 20.62 -11.42
N ILE A 36 -12.21 19.93 -12.35
CA ILE A 36 -12.30 18.47 -12.34
C ILE A 36 -10.92 17.86 -12.65
N TYR A 37 -10.19 18.40 -13.62
CA TYR A 37 -8.84 17.93 -13.92
C TYR A 37 -7.87 18.15 -12.75
N ASP A 38 -7.90 19.33 -12.12
CA ASP A 38 -7.06 19.64 -10.96
C ASP A 38 -7.33 18.69 -9.78
N ARG A 39 -8.61 18.39 -9.52
CA ARG A 39 -9.01 17.39 -8.52
C ARG A 39 -8.48 16.01 -8.88
N MET A 40 -8.64 15.59 -10.13
CA MET A 40 -8.16 14.28 -10.60
C MET A 40 -6.64 14.14 -10.44
N ILE A 41 -5.87 15.19 -10.79
CA ILE A 41 -4.42 15.21 -10.65
C ILE A 41 -4.04 15.10 -9.17
N SER A 42 -4.72 15.85 -8.30
CA SER A 42 -4.46 15.85 -6.86
C SER A 42 -4.74 14.48 -6.23
N GLU A 43 -5.87 13.86 -6.57
CA GLU A 43 -6.23 12.50 -6.13
C GLU A 43 -5.21 11.47 -6.64
N ARG A 44 -4.80 11.54 -7.90
CA ARG A 44 -3.78 10.64 -8.47
C ARG A 44 -2.43 10.79 -7.78
N ARG A 45 -2.01 12.03 -7.46
CA ARG A 45 -0.79 12.29 -6.71
C ARG A 45 -0.86 11.72 -5.30
N GLN A 46 -1.97 11.92 -4.60
CA GLN A 46 -2.17 11.39 -3.25
C GLN A 46 -2.10 9.85 -3.23
N ILE A 47 -2.73 9.19 -4.21
CA ILE A 47 -2.66 7.74 -4.36
C ILE A 47 -1.22 7.28 -4.61
N ALA A 48 -0.49 7.95 -5.51
CA ALA A 48 0.89 7.60 -5.82
C ALA A 48 1.81 7.79 -4.60
N GLU A 49 1.66 8.89 -3.86
CA GLU A 49 2.43 9.17 -2.65
C GLU A 49 2.17 8.15 -1.56
N ARG A 50 0.91 7.72 -1.39
CA ARG A 50 0.55 6.63 -0.49
C ARG A 50 1.28 5.33 -0.85
N PHE A 51 1.26 4.92 -2.12
CA PHE A 51 1.95 3.71 -2.54
C PHE A 51 3.47 3.79 -2.36
N LEU A 52 4.07 4.95 -2.63
CA LEU A 52 5.50 5.18 -2.38
C LEU A 52 5.81 5.07 -0.88
N SER A 53 4.99 5.67 -0.02
CA SER A 53 5.15 5.58 1.43
C SER A 53 5.02 4.16 1.94
N GLU A 54 4.00 3.42 1.49
CA GLU A 54 3.79 2.02 1.87
C GLU A 54 4.96 1.14 1.40
N GLY A 55 5.43 1.31 0.15
CA GLY A 55 6.59 0.59 -0.38
C GLY A 55 7.87 0.89 0.38
N ASN A 56 8.12 2.15 0.73
CA ASN A 56 9.28 2.55 1.53
C ASN A 56 9.24 1.97 2.94
N GLY A 57 8.07 1.99 3.58
CA GLY A 57 7.86 1.40 4.90
C GLY A 57 8.13 -0.10 4.90
N GLU A 58 7.60 -0.81 3.92
CA GLU A 58 7.80 -2.25 3.76
C GLU A 58 9.27 -2.60 3.48
N ALA A 59 9.93 -1.84 2.60
CA ALA A 59 11.36 -2.01 2.33
C ALA A 59 12.23 -1.74 3.57
N ALA A 60 11.87 -0.75 4.40
CA ALA A 60 12.55 -0.50 5.67
C ALA A 60 12.36 -1.65 6.66
N ARG A 61 11.13 -2.19 6.76
CA ARG A 61 10.81 -3.34 7.62
C ARG A 61 11.60 -4.59 7.22
N ILE A 62 11.62 -4.92 5.93
CA ILE A 62 12.38 -6.08 5.42
C ILE A 62 13.87 -5.92 5.69
N ARG A 63 14.44 -4.74 5.43
CA ARG A 63 15.85 -4.47 5.71
C ARG A 63 16.17 -4.57 7.20
N GLY A 64 15.32 -3.99 8.06
CA GLY A 64 15.50 -4.06 9.51
C GLY A 64 15.46 -5.50 10.05
N ASN A 65 14.52 -6.31 9.55
CA ASN A 65 14.45 -7.73 9.91
C ASN A 65 15.69 -8.49 9.45
N ARG A 66 16.13 -8.29 8.20
CA ARG A 66 17.34 -8.93 7.67
C ARG A 66 18.57 -8.61 8.52
N VAL A 67 18.76 -7.35 8.91
CA VAL A 67 19.89 -6.94 9.76
C VAL A 67 19.81 -7.59 11.14
N ARG A 68 18.61 -7.63 11.74
CA ARG A 68 18.39 -8.30 13.04
C ARG A 68 18.74 -9.78 12.96
N ASP A 69 18.27 -10.47 11.93
CA ASP A 69 18.51 -11.90 11.75
C ASP A 69 19.99 -12.22 11.54
N LEU A 70 20.68 -11.41 10.72
CA LEU A 70 22.14 -11.53 10.53
C LEU A 70 22.90 -11.34 11.86
N ASN A 71 22.57 -10.30 12.62
CA ASN A 71 23.22 -10.04 13.91
C ASN A 71 22.96 -11.18 14.90
N LYS A 72 21.75 -11.75 14.88
CA LYS A 72 21.39 -12.89 15.73
C LYS A 72 22.23 -14.12 15.38
N ILE A 73 22.27 -14.49 14.09
CA ILE A 73 23.06 -15.63 13.61
C ILE A 73 24.55 -15.47 13.97
N GLN A 74 25.11 -14.28 13.75
CA GLN A 74 26.52 -14.01 14.09
C GLN A 74 26.77 -14.09 15.59
N SER A 75 25.88 -13.55 16.41
CA SER A 75 26.00 -13.60 17.87
C SER A 75 25.91 -15.03 18.40
N GLU A 76 24.97 -15.83 17.87
CA GLU A 76 24.80 -17.23 18.25
C GLU A 76 26.01 -18.07 17.83
N ALA A 77 26.51 -17.90 16.60
CA ALA A 77 27.71 -18.57 16.13
C ALA A 77 28.94 -18.20 16.95
N TYR A 78 29.11 -16.91 17.30
CA TYR A 78 30.22 -16.46 18.14
C TYR A 78 30.16 -17.08 19.53
N ARG A 79 28.97 -17.11 20.16
CA ARG A 79 28.77 -17.75 21.46
C ARG A 79 29.17 -19.24 21.41
N GLU A 80 28.72 -19.97 20.39
CA GLU A 80 29.04 -21.39 20.24
C GLU A 80 30.55 -21.63 20.08
N VAL A 81 31.24 -20.79 19.30
CA VAL A 81 32.70 -20.86 19.16
C VAL A 81 33.41 -20.68 20.50
N GLU A 82 32.99 -19.69 21.30
CA GLU A 82 33.60 -19.42 22.61
C GLU A 82 33.27 -20.51 23.63
N GLU A 83 32.07 -21.09 23.60
CA GLU A 83 31.72 -22.25 24.44
C GLU A 83 32.59 -23.47 24.11
N ILE A 84 32.76 -23.79 22.82
CA ILE A 84 33.59 -24.91 22.37
C ILE A 84 35.05 -24.69 22.78
N ARG A 85 35.58 -23.46 22.62
CA ARG A 85 36.95 -23.12 23.06
C ARG A 85 37.11 -23.27 24.57
N GLY A 86 36.19 -22.73 25.35
CA GLY A 86 36.23 -22.83 26.81
C GLY A 86 36.20 -24.29 27.29
N LEU A 87 35.38 -25.15 26.68
CA LEU A 87 35.35 -26.57 26.98
C LEU A 87 36.65 -27.29 26.59
N ALA A 88 37.23 -26.93 25.42
CA ALA A 88 38.49 -27.50 24.97
C ALA A 88 39.66 -27.12 25.89
N ASP A 89 39.74 -25.85 26.30
CA ASP A 89 40.79 -25.35 27.20
C ASP A 89 40.66 -25.95 28.60
N ALA A 90 39.43 -26.08 29.12
CA ALA A 90 39.18 -26.75 30.40
C ALA A 90 39.64 -28.21 30.37
N LYS A 91 39.29 -28.94 29.31
CA LYS A 91 39.68 -30.34 29.12
C LYS A 91 41.20 -30.49 28.94
N ALA A 92 41.84 -29.59 28.21
CA ALA A 92 43.30 -29.59 28.06
C ALA A 92 43.99 -29.37 29.41
N THR A 93 43.51 -28.40 30.19
CA THR A 93 44.05 -28.10 31.53
C THR A 93 43.88 -29.27 32.49
N GLU A 94 42.73 -29.94 32.48
CA GLU A 94 42.48 -31.14 33.27
C GLU A 94 43.46 -32.28 32.93
N ILE A 95 43.67 -32.54 31.63
CA ILE A 95 44.63 -33.55 31.17
C ILE A 95 46.04 -33.22 31.66
N TYR A 96 46.49 -31.96 31.51
CA TYR A 96 47.81 -31.53 31.99
C TYR A 96 47.96 -31.62 33.51
N ALA A 97 46.91 -31.32 34.28
CA ALA A 97 46.94 -31.42 35.73
C ALA A 97 46.93 -32.89 36.24
N SER A 98 46.44 -33.81 35.43
CA SER A 98 46.39 -35.25 35.74
C SER A 98 47.64 -36.05 35.32
N ALA A 99 48.57 -35.43 34.58
CA ALA A 99 49.84 -36.01 34.14
C ALA A 99 50.97 -35.74 35.14
#